data_AF-A0A0N7LZQ3-F1
#
_entry.id   AF-A0A0N7LZQ3-F1
#
_cell.length_a   1.000
_cell.length_b   1.000
_cell.length_c   1.000
_cell.angle_alpha   90.00
_cell.angle_beta   90.00
_cell.angle_gamma   90.00
#
_symmetry.space_group_name_H-M   'P 1'
#
loop_
_entity.id
_entity.type
_entity.pdbx_description
1 polymer ?
#
loop_
_entity_poly.entity_id
_entity_poly.type
_entity_poly.pdbx_seq_one_letter_code
_entity_poly.pdbx_strand_id
1 'polypeptide(L)'
;MSKFLRAMVILLLVASCGGGGGTGKAPRNLDNACSILEQRPTYYRAFRAAERKYGVPVHVQMATIYQESKFISDARTPFRYTLGVIPMGRQSSAFGYSQALDGTWEEYQRETGSYRARRDNIRDATDFMGWYMKKSNDILGIPMWDARNHYLAYHEGRTGFRRGTYNGKAWLMRVSSEVGQRAITYQGQLQRCRAAR
;
A
#
# COMPACT_ATOMS: atom_id res chain seq x y z
N MET A 1 2.05 -11.79 46.94
CA MET A 1 1.51 -11.80 45.56
C MET A 1 2.32 -12.79 44.73
N SER A 2 1.70 -13.90 44.33
CA SER A 2 2.37 -15.03 43.68
C SER A 2 3.08 -14.59 42.39
N LYS A 3 4.29 -15.10 42.15
CA LYS A 3 5.05 -14.90 40.90
C LYS A 3 4.22 -15.26 39.66
N PHE A 4 3.27 -16.18 39.81
CA PHE A 4 2.28 -16.55 38.78
C PHE A 4 1.30 -15.42 38.41
N LEU A 5 0.84 -14.63 39.40
CA LEU A 5 -0.04 -13.48 39.15
C LEU A 5 0.69 -12.36 38.40
N ARG A 6 1.97 -12.14 38.69
CA ARG A 6 2.81 -11.18 37.94
C ARG A 6 3.09 -11.66 36.51
N ALA A 7 3.32 -12.97 36.32
CA ALA A 7 3.52 -13.55 34.99
C ALA A 7 2.25 -13.48 34.12
N MET A 8 1.06 -13.73 34.68
CA MET A 8 -0.21 -13.57 33.95
C MET A 8 -0.50 -12.13 33.53
N VAL A 9 -0.20 -11.14 34.38
CA VAL A 9 -0.37 -9.73 34.03
C VAL A 9 0.59 -9.31 32.90
N ILE A 10 1.82 -9.82 32.89
CA ILE A 10 2.78 -9.57 31.80
C ILE A 10 2.34 -10.27 30.51
N LEU A 11 1.83 -11.51 30.56
CA LEU A 11 1.28 -12.21 29.40
C LEU A 11 0.04 -11.50 28.81
N LEU A 12 -0.82 -10.93 29.66
CA LEU A 12 -1.97 -10.12 29.22
C LEU A 12 -1.54 -8.76 28.64
N LEU A 13 -0.45 -8.16 29.13
CA LEU A 13 0.10 -6.92 28.56
C LEU A 13 0.81 -7.15 27.21
N VAL A 14 1.43 -8.32 27.00
CA VAL A 14 2.07 -8.68 25.71
C VAL A 14 1.01 -9.01 24.64
N ALA A 15 -0.17 -9.49 25.02
CA ALA A 15 -1.29 -9.69 24.10
C ALA A 15 -1.87 -8.36 23.55
N SER A 16 -1.60 -7.21 24.19
CA SER A 16 -2.11 -5.89 23.78
C SER A 16 -1.31 -5.23 22.64
N CYS A 17 -0.14 -5.77 22.29
CA CYS A 17 0.71 -5.22 21.21
C CYS A 17 0.52 -5.92 19.85
N GLY A 18 -0.43 -6.85 19.73
CA GLY A 18 -0.67 -7.64 18.51
C GLY A 18 -1.72 -7.08 17.54
N GLY A 19 -2.37 -5.95 17.86
CA GLY A 19 -3.48 -5.42 17.05
C GLY A 19 -2.99 -4.60 15.85
N GLY A 20 -2.65 -5.23 14.73
CA GLY A 20 -2.27 -4.46 13.55
C GLY A 20 -2.27 -5.19 12.20
N GLY A 21 -2.93 -6.33 12.08
CA GLY A 21 -3.30 -6.89 10.79
C GLY A 21 -4.67 -6.36 10.38
N GLY A 22 -4.84 -5.92 9.13
CA GLY A 22 -6.17 -5.57 8.62
C GLY A 22 -7.12 -6.78 8.65
N THR A 23 -8.43 -6.51 8.51
CA THR A 23 -9.49 -7.53 8.64
C THR A 23 -9.50 -8.58 7.51
N GLY A 24 -8.47 -8.62 6.63
CA GLY A 24 -8.42 -9.44 5.41
C GLY A 24 -9.50 -9.15 4.38
N LYS A 25 -10.41 -8.21 4.67
CA LYS A 25 -11.61 -7.90 3.90
C LYS A 25 -11.57 -6.46 3.42
N ALA A 26 -11.76 -6.29 2.12
CA ALA A 26 -11.94 -4.99 1.48
C ALA A 26 -13.14 -4.23 2.08
N PRO A 27 -13.07 -2.89 2.21
CA PRO A 27 -14.24 -2.05 2.38
C PRO A 27 -15.23 -2.22 1.21
N ARG A 28 -16.50 -1.94 1.45
CA ARG A 28 -17.53 -1.89 0.40
C ARG A 28 -17.48 -0.54 -0.32
N ASN A 29 -18.11 -0.46 -1.50
CA ASN A 29 -18.28 0.77 -2.28
C ASN A 29 -16.94 1.45 -2.58
N LEU A 30 -16.02 0.69 -3.17
CA LEU A 30 -14.66 1.16 -3.40
C LEU A 30 -14.56 2.35 -4.37
N ASP A 31 -15.59 2.67 -5.14
CA ASP A 31 -15.61 3.88 -5.98
C ASP A 31 -15.89 5.17 -5.18
N ASN A 32 -16.08 5.07 -3.86
CA ASN A 32 -16.34 6.19 -2.95
C ASN A 32 -15.31 6.24 -1.81
N ALA A 33 -14.39 7.20 -1.90
CA ALA A 33 -13.35 7.45 -0.90
C ALA A 33 -13.90 7.73 0.50
N CYS A 34 -15.01 8.45 0.62
CA CYS A 34 -15.63 8.70 1.94
C CYS A 34 -16.14 7.43 2.58
N SER A 35 -16.83 6.60 1.80
CA SER A 35 -17.33 5.32 2.30
C SER A 35 -16.18 4.43 2.79
N ILE A 36 -15.04 4.43 2.09
CA ILE A 36 -13.84 3.70 2.51
C ILE A 36 -13.32 4.23 3.85
N LEU A 37 -13.16 5.55 3.99
CA LEU A 37 -12.61 6.16 5.21
C LEU A 37 -13.56 6.06 6.41
N GLU A 38 -14.87 6.12 6.20
CA GLU A 38 -15.89 5.90 7.22
C GLU A 38 -15.87 4.46 7.74
N GLN A 39 -15.70 3.48 6.84
CA GLN A 39 -15.57 2.07 7.21
C GLN A 39 -14.22 1.74 7.86
N ARG A 40 -13.17 2.52 7.58
CA ARG A 40 -11.81 2.32 8.08
C ARG A 40 -11.17 3.64 8.54
N PRO A 41 -11.54 4.18 9.71
CA PRO A 41 -11.03 5.47 10.19
C PRO A 41 -9.50 5.50 10.42
N THR A 42 -8.87 4.35 10.60
CA THR A 42 -7.39 4.23 10.72
C THR A 42 -6.67 4.54 9.40
N TYR A 43 -7.32 4.34 8.26
CA TYR A 43 -6.70 4.55 6.94
C TYR A 43 -6.36 6.02 6.71
N TYR A 44 -7.28 6.93 7.02
CA TYR A 44 -7.03 8.37 6.82
C TYR A 44 -5.80 8.83 7.62
N ARG A 45 -5.67 8.38 8.87
CA ARG A 45 -4.49 8.68 9.71
C ARG A 45 -3.19 8.16 9.11
N ALA A 46 -3.21 6.96 8.51
CA ALA A 46 -2.05 6.39 7.82
C ALA A 46 -1.70 7.22 6.57
N PHE A 47 -2.68 7.52 5.72
CA PHE A 47 -2.46 8.31 4.51
C PHE A 47 -1.94 9.72 4.81
N ARG A 48 -2.52 10.40 5.81
CA ARG A 48 -2.07 11.73 6.25
C ARG A 48 -0.67 11.71 6.86
N ALA A 49 -0.27 10.63 7.52
CA ALA A 49 1.09 10.50 8.03
C ALA A 49 2.10 10.42 6.88
N ALA A 50 1.85 9.57 5.88
CA ALA A 50 2.71 9.46 4.70
C ALA A 50 2.70 10.74 3.84
N GLU A 51 1.55 11.40 3.70
CA GLU A 51 1.45 12.68 3.00
C GLU A 51 2.28 13.78 3.67
N ARG A 52 2.21 13.90 5.01
CA ARG A 52 3.05 14.87 5.74
C ARG A 52 4.54 14.56 5.64
N LYS A 53 4.91 13.29 5.62
CA LYS A 53 6.32 12.86 5.61
C LYS A 53 6.95 12.97 4.22
N TYR A 54 6.21 12.63 3.17
CA TYR A 54 6.75 12.47 1.82
C TYR A 54 6.12 13.40 0.78
N GLY A 55 5.00 14.04 1.07
CA GLY A 55 4.28 14.93 0.15
C GLY A 55 3.31 14.23 -0.81
N VAL A 56 3.10 12.92 -0.68
CA VAL A 56 2.19 12.16 -1.55
C VAL A 56 0.74 12.38 -1.13
N PRO A 57 -0.14 12.94 -1.98
CA PRO A 57 -1.51 13.24 -1.59
C PRO A 57 -2.30 11.99 -1.20
N VAL A 58 -3.22 12.14 -0.24
CA VAL A 58 -4.08 11.03 0.25
C VAL A 58 -4.79 10.31 -0.90
N HIS A 59 -5.34 11.04 -1.86
CA HIS A 59 -6.07 10.46 -2.99
C HIS A 59 -5.18 9.62 -3.93
N VAL A 60 -3.91 9.97 -4.09
CA VAL A 60 -2.93 9.20 -4.87
C VAL A 60 -2.61 7.88 -4.17
N GLN A 61 -2.38 7.93 -2.85
CA GLN A 61 -2.15 6.73 -2.04
C GLN A 61 -3.36 5.79 -2.10
N MET A 62 -4.58 6.33 -1.92
CA MET A 62 -5.82 5.55 -1.98
C MET A 62 -6.04 4.90 -3.35
N ALA A 63 -5.83 5.63 -4.44
CA ALA A 63 -6.00 5.10 -5.79
C ALA A 63 -5.01 3.98 -6.10
N THR A 64 -3.77 4.12 -5.63
CA THR A 64 -2.74 3.10 -5.80
C THR A 64 -3.04 1.86 -4.95
N ILE A 65 -3.38 1.99 -3.66
CA ILE A 65 -3.78 0.84 -2.82
C ILE A 65 -5.01 0.12 -3.37
N TYR A 66 -5.99 0.87 -3.90
CA TYR A 66 -7.13 0.26 -4.56
C TYR A 66 -6.67 -0.66 -5.70
N GLN A 67 -5.71 -0.23 -6.52
CA GLN A 67 -5.27 -1.04 -7.64
C GLN A 67 -4.40 -2.21 -7.19
N GLU A 68 -3.51 -2.01 -6.22
CA GLU A 68 -2.60 -3.04 -5.72
C GLU A 68 -3.32 -4.15 -4.95
N SER A 69 -4.25 -3.79 -4.06
CA SER A 69 -4.84 -4.78 -3.15
C SER A 69 -6.34 -4.68 -2.98
N LYS A 70 -7.01 -3.69 -3.60
CA LYS A 70 -8.42 -3.37 -3.30
C LYS A 70 -8.64 -3.14 -1.79
N PHE A 71 -7.62 -2.63 -1.08
CA PHE A 71 -7.58 -2.49 0.38
C PHE A 71 -7.70 -3.81 1.15
N ILE A 72 -7.30 -4.92 0.56
CA ILE A 72 -7.16 -6.21 1.25
C ILE A 72 -5.77 -6.24 1.89
N SER A 73 -5.73 -6.44 3.21
CA SER A 73 -4.49 -6.36 3.99
C SER A 73 -3.50 -7.48 3.70
N ASP A 74 -3.97 -8.65 3.33
CA ASP A 74 -3.17 -9.85 3.12
C ASP A 74 -3.23 -10.34 1.66
N ALA A 75 -3.50 -9.43 0.72
CA ALA A 75 -3.53 -9.73 -0.70
C ALA A 75 -2.24 -10.42 -1.13
N ARG A 76 -2.36 -11.55 -1.81
CA ARG A 76 -1.22 -12.37 -2.28
C ARG A 76 -1.39 -12.70 -3.74
N THR A 77 -0.28 -12.77 -4.48
CA THR A 77 -0.34 -13.24 -5.86
C THR A 77 -0.76 -14.71 -5.96
N PRO A 78 -1.43 -15.12 -7.05
CA PRO A 78 -1.82 -16.52 -7.26
C PRO A 78 -0.62 -17.48 -7.19
N PHE A 79 -0.90 -18.75 -6.87
CA PHE A 79 0.11 -19.80 -6.96
C PHE A 79 0.48 -20.05 -8.43
N ARG A 80 1.75 -20.40 -8.66
CA ARG A 80 2.22 -21.00 -9.91
C ARG A 80 2.09 -22.52 -9.76
N TYR A 81 1.54 -23.16 -10.78
CA TYR A 81 1.39 -24.62 -10.82
C TYR A 81 2.34 -25.21 -11.87
N THR A 82 2.93 -26.37 -11.58
CA THR A 82 3.55 -27.28 -12.56
C THR A 82 2.60 -28.43 -12.85
N LEU A 83 2.60 -28.89 -14.11
CA LEU A 83 1.72 -29.96 -14.60
C LEU A 83 0.22 -29.72 -14.34
N GLY A 84 -0.19 -28.45 -14.20
CA GLY A 84 -1.58 -28.05 -13.94
C GLY A 84 -2.11 -28.29 -12.53
N VAL A 85 -1.39 -29.02 -11.65
CA VAL A 85 -1.92 -29.45 -10.33
C VAL A 85 -0.94 -29.33 -9.15
N ILE A 86 0.37 -29.18 -9.37
CA ILE A 86 1.37 -29.12 -8.28
C ILE A 86 1.76 -27.67 -8.01
N PRO A 87 1.45 -27.08 -6.84
CA PRO A 87 1.84 -25.70 -6.53
C PRO A 87 3.35 -25.59 -6.28
N MET A 88 4.05 -24.77 -7.07
CA MET A 88 5.51 -24.54 -6.98
C MET A 88 5.88 -23.26 -6.20
N GLY A 89 4.92 -22.67 -5.50
CA GLY A 89 5.06 -21.35 -4.86
C GLY A 89 4.21 -20.28 -5.53
N ARG A 90 4.29 -19.04 -5.05
CA ARG A 90 3.52 -17.91 -5.60
C ARG A 90 4.22 -17.32 -6.82
N GLN A 91 3.44 -16.71 -7.71
CA GLN A 91 3.98 -16.08 -8.92
C GLN A 91 4.99 -14.95 -8.60
N SER A 92 4.81 -14.27 -7.46
CA SER A 92 5.81 -13.35 -6.91
C SER A 92 5.71 -13.26 -5.39
N SER A 93 6.70 -12.62 -4.76
CA SER A 93 6.67 -12.28 -3.34
C SER A 93 5.85 -11.03 -3.00
N ALA A 94 5.13 -10.47 -3.98
CA ALA A 94 4.23 -9.35 -3.74
C ALA A 94 3.15 -9.73 -2.71
N PHE A 95 3.04 -8.91 -1.66
CA PHE A 95 2.19 -9.19 -0.51
C PHE A 95 1.62 -7.90 0.11
N GLY A 96 0.41 -8.03 0.66
CA GLY A 96 -0.23 -7.05 1.51
C GLY A 96 -0.79 -5.84 0.76
N TYR A 97 -0.99 -4.72 1.46
CA TYR A 97 -1.56 -3.50 0.86
C TYR A 97 -0.67 -2.92 -0.25
N SER A 98 0.65 -3.00 -0.08
CA SER A 98 1.61 -2.38 -1.01
C SER A 98 1.96 -3.25 -2.20
N GLN A 99 1.67 -4.56 -2.16
CA GLN A 99 2.15 -5.55 -3.13
C GLN A 99 3.67 -5.45 -3.40
N ALA A 100 4.45 -4.97 -2.43
CA ALA A 100 5.88 -4.83 -2.58
C ALA A 100 6.57 -6.21 -2.63
N LEU A 101 7.55 -6.34 -3.52
CA LEU A 101 8.46 -7.49 -3.55
C LEU A 101 9.40 -7.47 -2.34
N ASP A 102 9.91 -8.65 -1.96
CA ASP A 102 10.81 -8.78 -0.80
C ASP A 102 12.02 -7.85 -0.86
N GLY A 103 12.76 -7.86 -1.96
CA GLY A 103 13.96 -7.02 -2.10
C GLY A 103 13.67 -5.52 -1.97
N THR A 104 12.57 -5.03 -2.54
CA THR A 104 12.20 -3.61 -2.45
C THR A 104 11.71 -3.25 -1.04
N TRP A 105 11.00 -4.16 -0.38
CA TRP A 105 10.57 -3.94 0.99
C TRP A 105 11.76 -3.88 1.96
N GLU A 106 12.73 -4.77 1.80
CA GLU A 106 13.94 -4.76 2.63
C GLU A 106 14.78 -3.50 2.41
N GLU A 107 14.89 -3.01 1.16
CA GLU A 107 15.53 -1.72 0.88
C GLU A 107 14.87 -0.59 1.68
N TYR A 108 13.54 -0.51 1.63
CA TYR A 108 12.78 0.45 2.43
C TYR A 108 13.05 0.30 3.93
N GLN A 109 13.01 -0.92 4.47
CA GLN A 109 13.23 -1.15 5.89
C GLN A 109 14.62 -0.70 6.34
N ARG A 110 15.66 -0.98 5.54
CA ARG A 110 17.03 -0.55 5.84
C ARG A 110 17.17 0.96 5.79
N GLU A 111 16.66 1.60 4.74
CA GLU A 111 16.83 3.05 4.55
C GLU A 111 16.00 3.90 5.52
N THR A 112 14.85 3.39 5.95
CA THR A 112 13.98 4.12 6.88
C THR A 112 14.16 3.71 8.33
N GLY A 113 14.98 2.69 8.62
CA GLY A 113 15.12 2.09 9.95
C GLY A 113 13.89 1.31 10.42
N SER A 114 12.96 0.98 9.52
CA SER A 114 11.66 0.39 9.83
C SER A 114 11.68 -1.15 9.85
N TYR A 115 12.63 -1.76 10.57
CA TYR A 115 12.85 -3.23 10.57
C TYR A 115 11.63 -4.06 11.02
N ARG A 116 10.71 -3.47 11.79
CA ARG A 116 9.48 -4.12 12.25
C ARG A 116 8.26 -3.84 11.36
N ALA A 117 8.44 -3.09 10.26
CA ALA A 117 7.36 -2.76 9.35
C ALA A 117 6.79 -4.01 8.66
N ARG A 118 5.46 -4.06 8.53
CA ARG A 118 4.74 -5.19 7.93
C ARG A 118 3.89 -4.75 6.74
N ARG A 119 3.96 -5.48 5.62
CA ARG A 119 3.23 -5.13 4.37
C ARG A 119 1.71 -5.18 4.50
N ASP A 120 1.21 -5.93 5.47
CA ASP A 120 -0.20 -6.07 5.79
C ASP A 120 -0.72 -5.04 6.79
N ASN A 121 0.16 -4.18 7.30
CA ASN A 121 -0.20 -3.05 8.12
C ASN A 121 -0.37 -1.80 7.23
N ILE A 122 -1.53 -1.15 7.31
CA ILE A 122 -1.83 0.01 6.45
C ILE A 122 -0.86 1.18 6.66
N ARG A 123 -0.38 1.41 7.89
CA ARG A 123 0.54 2.51 8.19
C ARG A 123 1.91 2.26 7.57
N ASP A 124 2.41 1.04 7.70
CA ASP A 124 3.70 0.66 7.12
C ASP A 124 3.65 0.60 5.60
N ALA A 125 2.54 0.09 5.03
CA ALA A 125 2.36 0.05 3.59
C ALA A 125 2.25 1.45 2.97
N THR A 126 1.55 2.37 3.61
CA THR A 126 1.45 3.77 3.13
C THR A 126 2.75 4.54 3.31
N ASP A 127 3.52 4.29 4.38
CA ASP A 127 4.87 4.86 4.54
C ASP A 127 5.81 4.35 3.44
N PHE A 128 5.78 3.04 3.15
CA PHE A 128 6.53 2.44 2.03
C PHE A 128 6.17 3.09 0.69
N MET A 129 4.88 3.24 0.39
CA MET A 129 4.43 3.87 -0.85
C MET A 129 4.90 5.33 -0.93
N GLY A 130 4.80 6.06 0.18
CA GLY A 130 5.30 7.42 0.31
C GLY A 130 6.81 7.52 0.04
N TRP A 131 7.61 6.67 0.67
CA TRP A 131 9.05 6.55 0.44
C TRP A 131 9.36 6.25 -1.03
N TYR A 132 8.64 5.29 -1.63
CA TYR A 132 8.89 4.88 -3.01
C TYR A 132 8.57 6.01 -3.99
N MET A 133 7.44 6.69 -3.81
CA MET A 133 7.01 7.80 -4.65
C MET A 133 7.91 9.02 -4.45
N LYS A 134 8.37 9.30 -3.23
CA LYS A 134 9.37 10.35 -2.97
C LYS A 134 10.66 10.13 -3.74
N LYS A 135 11.23 8.93 -3.65
CA LYS A 135 12.38 8.56 -4.49
C LYS A 135 12.09 8.68 -5.99
N SER A 136 10.88 8.34 -6.43
CA SER A 136 10.50 8.46 -7.84
C SER A 136 10.40 9.93 -8.28
N ASN A 137 9.87 10.81 -7.43
CA ASN A 137 9.89 12.24 -7.64
C ASN A 137 11.33 12.76 -7.73
N ASP A 138 12.21 12.38 -6.79
CA ASP A 138 13.60 12.86 -6.74
C ASP A 138 14.43 12.37 -7.95
N ILE A 139 14.22 11.14 -8.42
CA ILE A 139 15.01 10.52 -9.47
C ILE A 139 14.45 10.78 -10.88
N LEU A 140 13.12 10.83 -11.02
CA LEU A 140 12.42 10.90 -12.31
C LEU A 140 11.69 12.20 -12.54
N GLY A 141 11.58 13.08 -11.52
CA GLY A 141 10.84 14.33 -11.62
C GLY A 141 9.32 14.16 -11.65
N ILE A 142 8.79 12.97 -11.34
CA ILE A 142 7.33 12.72 -11.38
C ILE A 142 6.67 13.53 -10.25
N PRO A 143 5.73 14.44 -10.54
CA PRO A 143 5.04 15.20 -9.51
C PRO A 143 4.24 14.29 -8.57
N MET A 144 4.22 14.60 -7.27
CA MET A 144 3.58 13.74 -6.25
C MET A 144 2.08 13.48 -6.48
N TRP A 145 1.39 14.39 -7.17
CA TRP A 145 -0.02 14.25 -7.54
C TRP A 145 -0.26 13.38 -8.77
N ASP A 146 0.78 13.03 -9.53
CA ASP A 146 0.70 12.25 -10.76
C ASP A 146 0.64 10.75 -10.45
N ALA A 147 -0.55 10.29 -10.04
CA ALA A 147 -0.80 8.91 -9.69
C ALA A 147 -0.48 7.94 -10.84
N ARG A 148 -0.74 8.34 -12.09
CA ARG A 148 -0.52 7.49 -13.27
C ARG A 148 0.96 7.18 -13.43
N ASN A 149 1.81 8.21 -13.47
CA ASN A 149 3.24 8.00 -13.68
C ASN A 149 3.92 7.39 -12.46
N HIS A 150 3.47 7.72 -11.25
CA HIS A 150 3.93 7.01 -10.06
C HIS A 150 3.59 5.52 -10.10
N TYR A 151 2.39 5.15 -10.57
CA TYR A 151 2.00 3.74 -10.74
C TYR A 151 2.86 3.01 -11.78
N LEU A 152 3.14 3.65 -12.93
CA LEU A 152 4.05 3.10 -13.94
C LEU A 152 5.45 2.87 -13.38
N ALA A 153 5.99 3.85 -12.64
CA ALA A 153 7.30 3.73 -12.01
C ALA A 153 7.33 2.64 -10.93
N TYR A 154 6.23 2.47 -10.20
CA TYR A 154 6.07 1.43 -9.18
C TYR A 154 6.12 0.02 -9.78
N HIS A 155 5.46 -0.18 -10.93
CA HIS A 155 5.41 -1.46 -11.63
C HIS A 155 6.68 -1.80 -12.41
N GLU A 156 7.22 -0.84 -13.18
CA GLU A 156 8.39 -1.09 -14.04
C GLU A 156 9.72 -0.93 -13.30
N GLY A 157 9.68 -0.38 -12.08
CA GLY A 157 10.85 0.21 -11.46
C GLY A 157 11.26 1.53 -12.12
N ARG A 158 12.05 2.33 -11.41
CA ARG A 158 12.47 3.67 -11.89
C ARG A 158 13.29 3.62 -13.17
N THR A 159 14.15 2.60 -13.31
CA THR A 159 14.94 2.38 -14.53
C THR A 159 14.07 1.97 -15.72
N GLY A 160 13.11 1.06 -15.52
CA GLY A 160 12.18 0.63 -16.57
C GLY A 160 11.29 1.78 -17.03
N PHE A 161 10.78 2.58 -16.09
CA PHE A 161 10.04 3.80 -16.39
C PHE A 161 10.85 4.78 -17.24
N ARG A 162 12.10 5.07 -16.84
CA ARG A 162 13.00 5.96 -17.60
C ARG A 162 13.25 5.45 -19.03
N ARG A 163 13.34 4.13 -19.20
CA ARG A 163 13.51 3.47 -20.50
C ARG A 163 12.20 3.33 -21.30
N GLY A 164 11.05 3.69 -20.72
CA GLY A 164 9.75 3.60 -21.38
C GLY A 164 9.27 2.17 -21.64
N THR A 165 9.71 1.19 -20.85
CA THR A 165 9.38 -0.23 -21.07
C THR A 165 7.88 -0.53 -20.96
N TYR A 166 7.12 0.33 -20.27
CA TYR A 166 5.67 0.25 -20.19
C TYR A 166 4.95 0.49 -21.53
N ASN A 167 5.59 1.14 -22.51
CA ASN A 167 4.96 1.44 -23.81
C ASN A 167 4.59 0.17 -24.59
N GLY A 168 5.32 -0.94 -24.38
CA GLY A 168 5.00 -2.24 -24.95
C GLY A 168 3.90 -3.02 -24.21
N LYS A 169 3.40 -2.50 -23.08
CA LYS A 169 2.44 -3.17 -22.21
C LYS A 169 1.12 -2.42 -22.22
N ALA A 170 0.30 -2.65 -23.26
CA ALA A 170 -1.01 -2.00 -23.42
C ALA A 170 -1.91 -2.13 -22.18
N TRP A 171 -1.87 -3.30 -21.51
CA TRP A 171 -2.60 -3.51 -20.27
C TRP A 171 -2.15 -2.58 -19.13
N LEU A 172 -0.85 -2.32 -18.99
CA LEU A 172 -0.29 -1.46 -17.94
C LEU A 172 -0.59 0.01 -18.22
N MET A 173 -0.57 0.41 -19.49
CA MET A 173 -0.99 1.75 -19.91
C MET A 173 -2.44 2.04 -19.58
N ARG A 174 -3.33 1.05 -19.80
CA ARG A 174 -4.74 1.15 -19.41
C ARG A 174 -4.90 1.22 -17.89
N VAL A 175 -4.30 0.30 -17.15
CA VAL A 175 -4.41 0.26 -15.68
C VAL A 175 -3.85 1.52 -15.03
N SER A 176 -2.68 2.01 -15.47
CA SER A 176 -2.11 3.26 -14.95
C SER A 176 -3.02 4.47 -15.22
N SER A 177 -3.73 4.49 -16.36
CA SER A 177 -4.72 5.52 -16.67
C SER A 177 -5.95 5.41 -15.76
N GLU A 178 -6.43 4.20 -15.48
CA GLU A 178 -7.51 3.96 -14.51
C GLU A 178 -7.12 4.40 -13.09
N VAL A 179 -5.85 4.20 -12.68
CA VAL A 179 -5.33 4.71 -11.40
C VAL A 179 -5.33 6.23 -11.36
N GLY A 180 -4.86 6.89 -12.43
CA GLY A 180 -4.91 8.35 -12.57
C GLY A 180 -6.33 8.89 -12.45
N GLN A 181 -7.27 8.31 -13.18
CA GLN A 181 -8.68 8.71 -13.14
C GLN A 181 -9.29 8.53 -11.74
N ARG A 182 -8.99 7.41 -11.07
CA ARG A 182 -9.46 7.16 -9.71
C ARG A 182 -8.91 8.15 -8.70
N ALA A 183 -7.64 8.53 -8.84
CA ALA A 183 -7.03 9.55 -7.98
C ALA A 183 -7.76 10.90 -8.10
N ILE A 184 -8.17 11.29 -9.31
CA ILE A 184 -8.97 12.51 -9.55
C ILE A 184 -10.35 12.39 -8.90
N THR A 185 -11.04 11.26 -9.11
CA THR A 185 -12.36 11.01 -8.50
C THR A 185 -12.29 11.08 -6.97
N TYR A 186 -11.31 10.40 -6.35
CA TYR A 186 -11.12 10.45 -4.91
C TYR A 186 -10.76 11.84 -4.41
N GLN A 187 -9.94 12.60 -5.13
CA GLN A 187 -9.61 13.98 -4.75
C GLN A 187 -10.87 14.83 -4.60
N GLY A 188 -11.78 14.80 -5.57
CA GLY A 188 -13.04 15.54 -5.52
C GLY A 188 -13.96 15.08 -4.39
N GLN A 189 -14.02 13.78 -4.11
CA GLN A 189 -14.81 13.22 -3.01
C GLN A 189 -14.26 13.65 -1.64
N LEU A 190 -12.94 13.60 -1.45
CA LEU A 190 -12.29 13.90 -0.17
C LEU A 190 -12.52 15.35 0.29
N GLN A 191 -12.63 16.31 -0.65
CA GLN A 191 -12.89 17.72 -0.33
C GLN A 191 -14.20 17.93 0.45
N ARG A 192 -15.20 17.06 0.24
CA ARG A 192 -16.52 17.15 0.88
C ARG A 192 -16.68 16.16 2.04
N CYS A 193 -15.62 15.42 2.34
CA CYS A 193 -15.67 14.28 3.22
C CYS A 193 -15.44 14.66 4.68
N ARG A 194 -16.38 14.34 5.57
CA ARG A 194 -16.18 14.58 7.01
C ARG A 194 -15.10 13.68 7.60
N ALA A 195 -15.00 12.43 7.13
CA ALA A 195 -13.98 11.48 7.54
C ALA A 195 -12.55 11.86 7.10
N ALA A 196 -12.41 12.86 6.23
CA ALA A 196 -11.12 13.39 5.77
C ALA A 196 -10.81 14.80 6.33
N ARG A 197 -11.44 15.18 7.45
CA ARG A 197 -11.17 16.44 8.16
C ARG A 197 -10.37 16.19 9.44
#